data_AF-Q232E7-F1
#
_entry.id   AF-Q232E7-F1
#
_cell.length_a   1.000
_cell.length_b   1.000
_cell.length_c   1.000
_cell.angle_alpha   90.00
_cell.angle_beta   90.00
_cell.angle_gamma   90.00
#
_symmetry.space_group_name_H-M   'P 1'
#
loop_
_entity.id
_entity.type
_entity.pdbx_description
1 polymer ?
#
loop_
_entity_poly.entity_id
_entity_poly.type
_entity_poly.pdbx_seq_one_letter_code
_entity_poly.pdbx_strand_id
1 'polypeptide(L)'
;MKATSLIFIQLAVIATVNACTDANATAGAGGTCYCNACYYGTSADVAGVGYCQQCPTGTNSPASTTSGTLITSCTCNDTNSTLKSDNSGCVCKANFYGTPNPTAGGATGCTACPTGTASVTGSTAVTSCACNDINAALKADNSACLCKANFYGTPTTFGASRCTACPSGTISVAGSTDKSYCTCPDVNASLNSATPPACQCNANFYGTPTTSDASGCIACPTGTISAAGSTTKYSCTCPDTNASLNFAIPPVCQCNPNFYGIPTTSGASGCTICPLGQTAPAGSVINICKVALVSSTYILSVVSLIQIIQEKKKTKVNEPVRDADDPQIDLNEDNQVDQLKQVNLLNSLKYYFYFL
;
A
#
# COMPACT_ATOMS: atom_id res chain seq x y z
N MET A 1 -23.17 111.75 55.70
CA MET A 1 -23.90 110.83 56.60
C MET A 1 -24.78 109.92 55.75
N LYS A 2 -24.57 108.61 55.88
CA LYS A 2 -25.48 107.49 55.56
C LYS A 2 -25.86 107.28 54.07
N ALA A 3 -25.91 106.08 53.51
CA ALA A 3 -25.45 104.75 53.87
C ALA A 3 -25.69 103.86 52.62
N THR A 4 -24.69 103.07 52.22
CA THR A 4 -24.81 101.69 51.72
C THR A 4 -26.06 101.24 50.93
N SER A 5 -25.85 100.85 49.67
CA SER A 5 -26.24 99.50 49.19
C SER A 5 -25.60 99.20 47.84
N LEU A 6 -24.34 98.75 47.88
CA LEU A 6 -23.79 97.91 46.81
C LEU A 6 -24.42 96.53 46.97
N ILE A 7 -25.38 96.21 46.10
CA ILE A 7 -25.84 94.83 45.91
C ILE A 7 -24.76 94.14 45.07
N PHE A 8 -23.76 93.58 45.75
CA PHE A 8 -22.95 92.50 45.19
C PHE A 8 -23.88 91.29 45.03
N ILE A 9 -24.46 91.14 43.85
CA ILE A 9 -24.97 89.84 43.44
C ILE A 9 -23.72 88.96 43.28
N GLN A 10 -23.37 88.25 44.34
CA GLN A 10 -22.56 87.06 44.21
C GLN A 10 -23.37 86.08 43.36
N LEU A 11 -23.16 86.13 42.04
CA LEU A 11 -23.27 84.95 41.21
C LEU A 11 -22.22 83.98 41.75
N ALA A 12 -22.55 83.28 42.83
CA ALA A 12 -21.99 81.98 43.11
C ALA A 12 -22.49 81.10 41.96
N VAL A 13 -21.79 81.17 40.82
CA VAL A 13 -21.72 80.04 39.92
C VAL A 13 -21.06 78.97 40.75
N ILE A 14 -21.89 78.20 41.47
CA ILE A 14 -21.52 76.89 41.95
C ILE A 14 -21.34 76.09 40.66
N ALA A 15 -20.19 76.27 40.02
CA ALA A 15 -19.62 75.22 39.21
C ALA A 15 -19.34 74.13 40.23
N THR A 16 -20.35 73.28 40.49
CA THR A 16 -20.09 71.93 40.93
C THR A 16 -19.19 71.35 39.86
N VAL A 17 -17.88 71.48 40.05
CA VAL A 17 -16.91 70.74 39.30
C VAL A 17 -17.25 69.31 39.69
N ASN A 18 -18.01 68.62 38.84
CA ASN A 18 -18.26 67.19 38.95
C ASN A 18 -16.90 66.52 38.69
N ALA A 19 -15.99 66.68 39.64
CA ALA A 19 -14.70 66.03 39.63
C ALA A 19 -14.98 64.61 40.09
N CYS A 20 -14.80 63.67 39.17
CA CYS A 20 -14.78 62.26 39.52
C CYS A 20 -13.75 62.04 40.63
N THR A 21 -14.17 61.37 41.69
CA THR A 21 -13.29 61.00 42.81
C THR A 21 -12.29 59.92 42.43
N ASP A 22 -12.59 59.13 41.40
CA ASP A 22 -11.72 58.11 40.84
C ASP A 22 -10.67 58.73 39.89
N ALA A 23 -9.39 58.55 40.23
CA ALA A 23 -8.25 59.03 39.44
C ALA A 23 -8.19 58.44 38.02
N ASN A 24 -8.87 57.31 37.77
CA ASN A 24 -8.92 56.64 36.48
C ASN A 24 -10.24 56.86 35.73
N ALA A 25 -11.03 57.85 36.14
CA ALA A 25 -12.26 58.26 35.48
C ALA A 25 -12.22 59.74 35.04
N THR A 26 -12.90 60.06 33.94
CA THR A 26 -13.12 61.43 33.45
C THR A 26 -14.61 61.76 33.52
N ALA A 27 -14.91 63.01 33.88
CA ALA A 27 -16.28 63.51 33.95
C ALA A 27 -16.91 63.62 32.55
N GLY A 28 -18.07 63.00 32.38
CA GLY A 28 -18.92 63.12 31.21
C GLY A 28 -20.01 64.19 31.34
N ALA A 29 -20.79 64.37 30.28
CA ALA A 29 -21.94 65.27 30.29
C ALA A 29 -23.00 64.80 31.31
N GLY A 30 -23.57 65.71 32.09
CA GLY A 30 -24.61 65.39 33.08
C GLY A 30 -24.09 64.86 34.42
N GLY A 31 -22.77 64.93 34.66
CA GLY A 31 -22.19 64.64 35.97
C GLY A 31 -21.87 63.16 36.25
N THR A 32 -21.96 62.31 35.23
CA THR A 32 -21.54 60.90 35.28
C THR A 32 -20.03 60.77 35.08
N CYS A 33 -19.40 59.81 35.75
CA CYS A 33 -17.98 59.51 35.61
C CYS A 33 -17.77 58.28 34.73
N TYR A 34 -16.85 58.38 33.76
CA TYR A 34 -16.55 57.30 32.83
C TYR A 34 -15.10 56.87 32.94
N CYS A 35 -14.84 55.56 32.91
CA CYS A 35 -13.48 55.05 32.96
C CYS A 35 -12.66 55.52 31.76
N ASN A 36 -11.44 55.95 32.06
CA ASN A 36 -10.45 56.32 31.07
C ASN A 36 -10.08 55.12 30.19
N ALA A 37 -9.46 55.38 29.04
CA ALA A 37 -8.92 54.31 28.21
C ALA A 37 -7.97 53.41 29.03
N CYS A 38 -8.01 52.10 28.74
CA CYS A 38 -7.30 51.04 29.48
C CYS A 38 -7.86 50.70 30.87
N TYR A 39 -9.05 51.20 31.23
CA TYR A 39 -9.77 50.83 32.44
C TYR A 39 -11.16 50.27 32.10
N TYR A 40 -11.69 49.42 32.97
CA TYR A 40 -13.04 48.88 32.89
C TYR A 40 -13.77 49.06 34.23
N GLY A 41 -15.09 48.90 34.22
CA GLY A 41 -15.99 49.11 35.35
C GLY A 41 -16.97 50.24 35.11
N THR A 42 -17.74 50.55 36.15
CA THR A 42 -18.64 51.71 36.23
C THR A 42 -18.08 52.62 37.31
N SER A 43 -17.56 53.80 36.97
CA SER A 43 -17.28 54.84 37.98
C SER A 43 -18.61 55.54 38.30
N ALA A 44 -19.36 54.99 39.25
CA ALA A 44 -20.69 55.49 39.59
C ALA A 44 -20.65 56.26 40.91
N ASP A 45 -19.86 57.33 41.00
CA ASP A 45 -19.79 58.11 42.23
C ASP A 45 -20.43 59.50 42.10
N VAL A 46 -21.66 59.58 42.63
CA VAL A 46 -21.96 60.51 43.74
C VAL A 46 -22.16 59.72 45.06
N ALA A 47 -22.30 58.38 45.05
CA ALA A 47 -22.42 57.58 46.27
C ALA A 47 -22.05 56.09 46.08
N GLY A 48 -20.75 55.81 46.01
CA GLY A 48 -20.07 54.61 46.52
C GLY A 48 -20.63 53.24 46.16
N VAL A 49 -20.17 52.68 45.03
CA VAL A 49 -19.78 51.25 44.91
C VAL A 49 -18.98 50.92 43.61
N GLY A 50 -18.61 51.89 42.78
CA GLY A 50 -18.00 51.62 41.47
C GLY A 50 -16.60 52.23 41.29
N TYR A 51 -15.58 51.41 41.01
CA TYR A 51 -14.21 51.85 40.72
C TYR A 51 -13.76 51.39 39.33
N CYS A 52 -13.02 52.24 38.63
CA CYS A 52 -12.33 51.91 37.39
C CYS A 52 -11.12 51.02 37.70
N GLN A 53 -11.19 49.78 37.23
CA GLN A 53 -10.13 48.80 37.36
C GLN A 53 -9.29 48.78 36.09
N GLN A 54 -7.98 48.67 36.25
CA GLN A 54 -7.08 48.61 35.11
C GLN A 54 -7.34 47.32 34.33
N CYS A 55 -7.44 47.43 33.00
CA CYS A 55 -7.46 46.26 32.13
C CYS A 55 -6.19 45.42 32.34
N PRO A 56 -6.27 44.08 32.17
CA PRO A 56 -5.11 43.19 32.31
C PRO A 56 -3.91 43.64 31.46
N THR A 57 -2.71 43.36 31.92
CA THR A 57 -1.48 43.71 31.18
C THR A 57 -1.52 43.19 29.74
N GLY A 58 -1.16 44.06 28.78
CA GLY A 58 -1.20 43.74 27.35
C GLY A 58 -2.58 43.85 26.69
N THR A 59 -3.57 44.39 27.40
CA THR A 59 -4.89 44.71 26.84
C THR A 59 -5.15 46.22 26.90
N ASN A 60 -6.11 46.68 26.10
CA ASN A 60 -6.62 48.04 26.12
C ASN A 60 -8.15 48.04 26.07
N SER A 61 -8.76 49.12 26.52
CA SER A 61 -10.18 49.39 26.34
C SER A 61 -10.34 50.82 25.81
N PRO A 62 -11.33 51.09 24.95
CA PRO A 62 -11.70 52.47 24.63
C PRO A 62 -12.22 53.17 25.89
N ALA A 63 -12.09 54.50 25.95
CA ALA A 63 -12.72 55.28 27.00
C ALA A 63 -14.25 55.06 26.94
N SER A 64 -14.88 54.90 28.11
CA SER A 64 -16.33 54.78 28.19
C SER A 64 -16.99 56.13 27.86
N THR A 65 -18.08 56.11 27.06
CA THR A 65 -18.77 57.33 26.62
C THR A 65 -20.27 57.35 26.94
N THR A 66 -20.85 56.23 27.38
CA THR A 66 -22.31 56.11 27.59
C THR A 66 -22.69 55.25 28.80
N SER A 67 -22.01 54.12 29.02
CA SER A 67 -22.20 53.21 30.16
C SER A 67 -20.89 52.49 30.50
N GLY A 68 -20.75 51.99 31.73
CA GLY A 68 -19.53 51.34 32.19
C GLY A 68 -19.03 50.24 31.25
N THR A 69 -17.71 50.13 31.14
CA THR A 69 -17.02 49.16 30.30
C THR A 69 -16.94 47.82 31.02
N LEU A 70 -17.39 46.72 30.42
CA LEU A 70 -17.22 45.39 31.00
C LEU A 70 -15.75 44.95 30.88
N ILE A 71 -15.29 44.02 31.72
CA ILE A 71 -13.94 43.44 31.58
C ILE A 71 -13.73 42.76 30.21
N THR A 72 -14.81 42.28 29.59
CA THR A 72 -14.83 41.74 28.22
C THR A 72 -14.63 42.81 27.14
N SER A 73 -14.66 44.09 27.50
CA SER A 73 -14.31 45.22 26.62
C SER A 73 -12.79 45.46 26.57
N CYS A 74 -12.00 44.82 27.43
CA CYS A 74 -10.54 44.81 27.32
C CYS A 74 -10.13 43.90 26.16
N THR A 75 -9.57 44.46 25.10
CA THR A 75 -9.05 43.74 23.94
C THR A 75 -7.55 43.63 23.98
N CYS A 76 -7.00 42.51 23.51
CA CYS A 76 -5.56 42.35 23.46
C CYS A 76 -4.90 43.29 22.45
N ASN A 77 -3.76 43.86 22.82
CA ASN A 77 -2.98 44.75 21.97
C ASN A 77 -2.40 44.02 20.75
N ASP A 78 -2.11 42.72 20.90
CA ASP A 78 -1.62 41.86 19.83
C ASP A 78 -2.79 41.28 19.01
N THR A 79 -2.81 41.58 17.71
CA THR A 79 -3.88 41.20 16.76
C THR A 79 -4.09 39.68 16.66
N ASN A 80 -3.07 38.87 16.92
CA ASN A 80 -3.13 37.41 16.84
C ASN A 80 -3.37 36.75 18.21
N SER A 81 -3.79 37.54 19.20
CA SER A 81 -4.08 37.08 20.55
C SER A 81 -5.53 37.35 20.96
N THR A 82 -5.99 36.62 21.98
CA THR A 82 -7.32 36.75 22.59
C THR A 82 -7.18 36.83 24.10
N LEU A 83 -8.16 37.46 24.75
CA LEU A 83 -8.23 37.50 26.20
C LEU A 83 -8.51 36.08 26.73
N LYS A 84 -7.83 35.70 27.81
CA LYS A 84 -8.12 34.45 28.53
C LYS A 84 -9.52 34.49 29.14
N SER A 85 -10.12 33.32 29.32
CA SER A 85 -11.45 33.17 29.95
C SER A 85 -11.49 33.59 31.42
N ASP A 86 -10.34 33.60 32.11
CA ASP A 86 -10.18 34.10 33.48
C ASP A 86 -9.82 35.59 33.54
N ASN A 87 -9.78 36.26 32.38
CA ASN A 87 -9.38 37.66 32.23
C ASN A 87 -8.01 38.00 32.83
N SER A 88 -7.10 37.02 33.02
CA SER A 88 -5.77 37.27 33.60
C SER A 88 -4.75 37.86 32.62
N GLY A 89 -5.08 37.94 31.33
CA GLY A 89 -4.22 38.48 30.29
C GLY A 89 -4.51 37.90 28.91
N CYS A 90 -3.58 38.11 27.98
CA CYS A 90 -3.69 37.66 26.60
C CYS A 90 -2.99 36.33 26.35
N VAL A 91 -3.53 35.57 25.40
CA VAL A 91 -2.95 34.34 24.86
C VAL A 91 -3.05 34.32 23.34
N CYS A 92 -2.11 33.68 22.66
CA CYS A 92 -2.20 33.53 21.20
C CYS A 92 -3.47 32.77 20.82
N LYS A 93 -4.13 33.19 19.75
CA LYS A 93 -5.31 32.52 19.18
C LYS A 93 -4.92 31.11 18.70
N ALA A 94 -5.91 30.25 18.46
CA ALA A 94 -5.68 28.98 17.79
C ALA A 94 -4.95 29.18 16.46
N ASN A 95 -4.07 28.24 16.11
CA ASN A 95 -3.13 28.30 14.97
C ASN A 95 -1.99 29.32 15.10
N PHE A 96 -1.79 29.90 16.28
CA PHE A 96 -0.63 30.74 16.59
C PHE A 96 0.09 30.19 17.82
N TYR A 97 1.38 30.51 17.93
CA TYR A 97 2.19 30.22 19.11
C TYR A 97 3.07 31.42 19.47
N GLY A 98 3.47 31.50 20.73
CA GLY A 98 4.40 32.52 21.21
C GLY A 98 3.88 33.24 22.44
N THR A 99 4.33 34.48 22.64
CA THR A 99 3.90 35.32 23.76
C THR A 99 3.33 36.61 23.18
N PRO A 100 2.04 36.94 23.44
CA PRO A 100 1.43 38.17 22.92
C PRO A 100 2.24 39.41 23.25
N ASN A 101 2.38 40.32 22.29
CA ASN A 101 3.05 41.61 22.53
C ASN A 101 2.16 42.50 23.41
N PRO A 102 2.64 42.96 24.59
CA PRO A 102 1.85 43.82 25.45
C PRO A 102 1.74 45.27 24.95
N THR A 103 2.58 45.69 24.00
CA THR A 103 2.62 47.07 23.50
C THR A 103 1.62 47.29 22.36
N ALA A 104 0.71 48.25 22.54
CA ALA A 104 -0.23 48.67 21.51
C ALA A 104 0.51 49.15 20.24
N GLY A 105 0.14 48.60 19.08
CA GLY A 105 0.78 48.91 17.80
C GLY A 105 2.16 48.29 17.58
N GLY A 106 2.64 47.44 18.51
CA GLY A 106 3.87 46.68 18.35
C GLY A 106 3.72 45.51 17.36
N ALA A 107 4.85 44.96 16.90
CA ALA A 107 4.85 43.72 16.11
C ALA A 107 4.23 42.57 16.92
N THR A 108 3.45 41.70 16.28
CA THR A 108 2.85 40.55 16.95
C THR A 108 3.92 39.64 17.57
N GLY A 109 3.73 39.25 18.82
CA GLY A 109 4.52 38.22 19.50
C GLY A 109 3.92 36.81 19.33
N CYS A 110 2.75 36.73 18.69
CA CYS A 110 2.10 35.49 18.28
C CYS A 110 2.43 35.18 16.80
N THR A 111 3.23 34.14 16.60
CA THR A 111 3.64 33.67 15.27
C THR A 111 2.67 32.62 14.77
N ALA A 112 2.28 32.69 13.49
CA ALA A 112 1.42 31.69 12.88
C ALA A 112 2.11 30.32 12.88
N CYS A 113 1.34 29.27 13.12
CA CYS A 113 1.84 27.91 12.99
C CYS A 113 2.26 27.62 11.53
N PRO A 114 3.28 26.76 11.33
CA PRO A 114 3.73 26.33 10.00
C PRO A 114 2.60 25.78 9.13
N THR A 115 2.77 25.86 7.81
CA THR A 115 1.77 25.34 6.86
C THR A 115 1.50 23.86 7.12
N GLY A 116 0.22 23.46 7.17
CA GLY A 116 -0.20 22.08 7.45
C GLY A 116 -0.36 21.74 8.94
N THR A 117 -0.01 22.67 9.84
CA THR A 117 -0.12 22.47 11.30
C THR A 117 -1.21 23.34 11.93
N ALA A 118 -1.62 22.97 13.14
CA ALA A 118 -2.51 23.75 13.98
C ALA A 118 -2.06 23.68 15.44
N SER A 119 -2.36 24.71 16.21
CA SER A 119 -2.13 24.76 17.65
C SER A 119 -3.41 25.15 18.38
N VAL A 120 -3.51 24.72 19.64
CA VAL A 120 -4.59 25.18 20.52
C VAL A 120 -4.32 26.60 20.99
N THR A 121 -5.39 27.33 21.34
CA THR A 121 -5.29 28.66 21.97
C THR A 121 -4.35 28.62 23.18
N GLY A 122 -3.46 29.61 23.29
CA GLY A 122 -2.48 29.72 24.38
C GLY A 122 -1.20 28.91 24.20
N SER A 123 -0.98 28.34 23.02
CA SER A 123 0.30 27.72 22.68
C SER A 123 1.45 28.74 22.73
N THR A 124 2.58 28.35 23.33
CA THR A 124 3.74 29.23 23.53
C THR A 124 4.94 28.87 22.68
N ALA A 125 5.00 27.64 22.16
CA ALA A 125 6.12 27.12 21.39
C ALA A 125 5.67 26.55 20.05
N VAL A 126 6.55 26.58 19.06
CA VAL A 126 6.30 25.99 17.73
C VAL A 126 6.04 24.49 17.80
N THR A 127 6.58 23.80 18.81
CA THR A 127 6.35 22.37 19.06
C THR A 127 4.91 22.07 19.49
N SER A 128 4.13 23.08 19.87
CA SER A 128 2.68 22.97 20.09
C SER A 128 1.87 22.97 18.79
N CYS A 129 2.49 23.29 17.64
CA CYS A 129 1.88 23.15 16.33
C CYS A 129 1.96 21.68 15.89
N ALA A 130 0.81 21.01 15.80
CA ALA A 130 0.71 19.62 15.38
C ALA A 130 0.17 19.50 13.96
N CYS A 131 0.60 18.48 13.22
CA CYS A 131 0.05 18.18 11.91
C CYS A 131 -1.41 17.73 12.04
N ASN A 132 -2.27 18.23 11.15
CA ASN A 132 -3.69 17.86 11.15
C ASN A 132 -3.94 16.42 10.65
N ASP A 133 -2.98 15.83 9.93
CA ASP A 133 -3.06 14.46 9.41
C ASP A 133 -2.29 13.50 10.35
N ILE A 134 -2.96 12.44 10.81
CA ILE A 134 -2.37 11.42 11.70
C ILE A 134 -1.21 10.66 11.04
N ASN A 135 -1.19 10.59 9.71
CA ASN A 135 -0.15 9.97 8.91
C ASN A 135 0.93 10.96 8.50
N ALA A 136 0.89 12.20 9.01
CA ALA A 136 1.93 13.20 8.84
C ALA A 136 2.71 13.44 10.14
N ALA A 137 3.90 14.01 10.00
CA ALA A 137 4.74 14.47 11.09
C ALA A 137 5.34 15.84 10.74
N LEU A 138 5.58 16.66 11.76
CA LEU A 138 6.27 17.94 11.60
C LEU A 138 7.73 17.68 11.23
N LYS A 139 8.27 18.41 10.25
CA LYS A 139 9.69 18.35 9.91
C LYS A 139 10.54 18.75 11.12
N ALA A 140 11.77 18.22 11.18
CA ALA A 140 12.70 18.54 12.27
C ALA A 140 13.05 20.04 12.37
N ASP A 141 12.93 20.78 11.26
CA ASP A 141 13.11 22.24 11.19
C ASP A 141 11.83 23.04 11.52
N ASN A 142 10.74 22.35 11.88
CA ASN A 142 9.42 22.91 12.15
C ASN A 142 8.86 23.79 11.01
N SER A 143 9.26 23.56 9.75
CA SER A 143 8.82 24.39 8.62
C SER A 143 7.50 23.96 7.98
N ALA A 144 7.17 22.67 8.05
CA ALA A 144 5.99 22.09 7.42
C ALA A 144 5.72 20.66 7.91
N CYS A 145 4.54 20.14 7.61
CA CYS A 145 4.24 18.71 7.75
C CYS A 145 4.75 17.91 6.54
N LEU A 146 5.17 16.67 6.79
CA LEU A 146 5.47 15.67 5.77
C LEU A 146 4.76 14.36 6.07
N CYS A 147 4.47 13.55 5.04
CA CYS A 147 3.92 12.21 5.27
C CYS A 147 4.95 11.30 5.92
N LYS A 148 4.53 10.50 6.90
CA LYS A 148 5.35 9.45 7.50
C LYS A 148 5.76 8.43 6.44
N ALA A 149 6.77 7.60 6.76
CA ALA A 149 7.15 6.49 5.89
C ALA A 149 5.94 5.58 5.58
N ASN A 150 5.91 5.02 4.37
CA ASN A 150 4.81 4.22 3.81
C ASN A 150 3.54 5.02 3.41
N PHE A 151 3.60 6.36 3.48
CA PHE A 151 2.55 7.24 3.01
C PHE A 151 3.10 8.22 1.97
N TYR A 152 2.23 8.72 1.11
CA TYR A 152 2.56 9.76 0.14
C TYR A 152 1.50 10.86 0.09
N GLY A 153 1.92 12.04 -0.34
CA GLY A 153 1.06 13.19 -0.59
C GLY A 153 1.56 14.45 0.08
N THR A 154 0.72 15.48 0.17
CA THR A 154 1.12 16.80 0.68
C THR A 154 0.18 17.22 1.80
N PRO A 155 0.52 17.09 3.09
CA PRO A 155 -0.33 17.56 4.18
C PRO A 155 -0.44 19.09 4.18
N THR A 156 -1.61 19.62 3.86
CA THR A 156 -1.96 21.04 3.96
C THR A 156 -3.09 21.24 4.95
N THR A 157 -3.17 22.46 5.46
CA THR A 157 -4.24 22.96 6.30
C THR A 157 -5.57 22.87 5.57
N PHE A 158 -6.51 22.10 6.14
CA PHE A 158 -7.94 21.94 5.81
C PHE A 158 -8.34 20.86 4.78
N GLY A 159 -9.00 19.80 5.29
CA GLY A 159 -9.94 18.94 4.56
C GLY A 159 -9.36 17.70 3.85
N ALA A 160 -9.80 16.52 4.30
CA ALA A 160 -9.49 15.15 3.85
C ALA A 160 -7.99 14.74 3.89
N SER A 161 -7.70 13.53 4.40
CA SER A 161 -6.33 12.98 4.51
C SER A 161 -5.51 13.26 3.26
N ARG A 162 -4.38 13.93 3.42
CA ARG A 162 -3.48 14.21 2.31
C ARG A 162 -2.28 13.28 2.29
N CYS A 163 -2.06 12.53 3.37
CA CYS A 163 -1.15 11.41 3.39
C CYS A 163 -1.92 10.11 3.14
N THR A 164 -1.79 9.58 1.93
CA THR A 164 -2.41 8.33 1.49
C THR A 164 -1.44 7.19 1.69
N ALA A 165 -1.91 6.06 2.21
CA ALA A 165 -1.08 4.87 2.35
C ALA A 165 -0.61 4.39 0.97
N CYS A 166 0.64 3.97 0.90
CA CYS A 166 1.13 3.27 -0.27
C CYS A 166 0.32 1.98 -0.52
N PRO A 167 0.17 1.53 -1.79
CA PRO A 167 -0.46 0.26 -2.11
C PRO A 167 0.10 -0.91 -1.28
N SER A 168 -0.72 -1.94 -1.04
CA SER A 168 -0.31 -3.09 -0.24
C SER A 168 1.00 -3.71 -0.79
N GLY A 169 1.94 -3.97 0.12
CA GLY A 169 3.25 -4.53 -0.22
C GLY A 169 4.27 -3.52 -0.76
N THR A 170 3.93 -2.22 -0.85
CA THR A 170 4.88 -1.16 -1.22
C THR A 170 5.22 -0.27 -0.04
N ILE A 171 6.37 0.39 -0.12
CA ILE A 171 6.87 1.32 0.88
C ILE A 171 7.24 2.65 0.22
N SER A 172 7.31 3.70 1.02
CA SER A 172 7.82 5.01 0.60
C SER A 172 8.65 5.61 1.72
N VAL A 173 9.62 6.45 1.35
CA VAL A 173 10.36 7.25 2.33
C VAL A 173 9.48 8.36 2.90
N ALA A 174 9.77 8.80 4.12
CA ALA A 174 9.08 9.94 4.72
C ALA A 174 9.21 11.19 3.84
N GLY A 175 8.11 11.94 3.68
CA GLY A 175 8.03 13.12 2.81
C GLY A 175 7.78 12.83 1.34
N SER A 176 7.49 11.58 0.96
CA SER A 176 7.03 11.26 -0.39
C SER A 176 5.74 12.04 -0.73
N THR A 177 5.70 12.64 -1.92
CA THR A 177 4.58 13.54 -2.32
C THR A 177 3.63 12.91 -3.33
N ASP A 178 4.01 11.80 -3.95
CA ASP A 178 3.27 11.14 -5.03
C ASP A 178 3.29 9.62 -4.88
N LYS A 179 2.28 8.96 -5.45
CA LYS A 179 2.17 7.50 -5.50
C LYS A 179 3.36 6.86 -6.22
N SER A 180 3.99 7.57 -7.16
CA SER A 180 5.18 7.10 -7.87
C SER A 180 6.39 6.83 -6.96
N TYR A 181 6.39 7.37 -5.74
CA TYR A 181 7.42 7.11 -4.74
C TYR A 181 7.15 5.83 -3.92
N CYS A 182 6.01 5.18 -4.11
CA CYS A 182 5.75 3.86 -3.54
C CYS A 182 6.48 2.81 -4.36
N THR A 183 7.45 2.13 -3.75
CA THR A 183 8.27 1.09 -4.40
C THR A 183 8.12 -0.25 -3.69
N CYS A 184 8.45 -1.32 -4.40
CA CYS A 184 8.56 -2.63 -3.77
C CYS A 184 9.81 -2.66 -2.87
N PRO A 185 9.69 -3.13 -1.62
CA PRO A 185 10.84 -3.28 -0.72
C PRO A 185 11.77 -4.41 -1.18
N ASP A 186 11.24 -5.43 -1.84
CA ASP A 186 12.01 -6.54 -2.41
C ASP A 186 12.75 -6.08 -3.68
N VAL A 187 14.08 -6.25 -3.69
CA VAL A 187 14.97 -5.83 -4.79
C VAL A 187 14.72 -6.55 -6.11
N ASN A 188 14.11 -7.74 -6.07
CA ASN A 188 13.78 -8.55 -7.25
C ASN A 188 12.30 -8.44 -7.60
N ALA A 189 11.59 -7.44 -7.07
CA ALA A 189 10.19 -7.18 -7.37
C ALA A 189 9.98 -5.79 -7.98
N SER A 190 8.88 -5.65 -8.70
CA SER A 190 8.42 -4.38 -9.25
C SER A 190 6.89 -4.28 -9.14
N LEU A 191 6.40 -3.04 -9.21
CA LEU A 191 4.97 -2.79 -9.26
C LEU A 191 4.40 -3.26 -10.60
N ASN A 192 3.32 -4.03 -10.54
CA ASN A 192 2.56 -4.39 -11.72
C ASN A 192 1.62 -3.26 -12.17
N SER A 193 1.05 -3.39 -13.37
CA SER A 193 0.06 -2.46 -13.92
C SER A 193 -1.36 -2.74 -13.44
N ALA A 194 -1.55 -3.53 -12.37
CA ALA A 194 -2.88 -3.81 -11.83
C ALA A 194 -3.48 -2.56 -11.14
N THR A 195 -4.79 -2.58 -10.91
CA THR A 195 -5.49 -1.50 -10.19
C THR A 195 -6.29 -2.12 -9.04
N PRO A 196 -5.83 -2.01 -7.77
CA PRO A 196 -4.62 -1.31 -7.33
C PRO A 196 -3.33 -2.04 -7.70
N PRO A 197 -2.21 -1.31 -7.91
CA PRO A 197 -0.93 -1.92 -8.25
C PRO A 197 -0.38 -2.69 -7.04
N ALA A 198 0.22 -3.83 -7.31
CA ALA A 198 0.81 -4.70 -6.30
C ALA A 198 2.24 -5.09 -6.71
N CYS A 199 3.06 -5.40 -5.72
CA CYS A 199 4.40 -5.92 -5.97
C CYS A 199 4.33 -7.35 -6.53
N GLN A 200 5.12 -7.59 -7.56
CA GLN A 200 5.29 -8.90 -8.16
C GLN A 200 6.77 -9.15 -8.45
N CYS A 201 7.20 -10.41 -8.40
CA CYS A 201 8.57 -10.75 -8.76
C CYS A 201 8.85 -10.40 -10.23
N ASN A 202 10.07 -9.91 -10.50
CA ASN A 202 10.53 -9.62 -11.84
C ASN A 202 10.63 -10.91 -12.69
N ALA A 203 10.77 -10.75 -14.00
CA ALA A 203 11.02 -11.89 -14.89
C ALA A 203 12.26 -12.68 -14.43
N ASN A 204 12.23 -14.00 -14.60
CA ASN A 204 13.24 -14.95 -14.14
C ASN A 204 13.31 -15.15 -12.62
N PHE A 205 12.34 -14.62 -11.87
CA PHE A 205 12.15 -14.91 -10.45
C PHE A 205 10.77 -15.53 -10.22
N TYR A 206 10.64 -16.25 -9.11
CA TYR A 206 9.36 -16.76 -8.64
C TYR A 206 9.20 -16.54 -7.14
N GLY A 207 7.97 -16.50 -6.66
CA GLY A 207 7.66 -16.41 -5.23
C GLY A 207 6.73 -15.25 -4.91
N THR A 208 6.78 -14.80 -3.67
CA THR A 208 5.96 -13.68 -3.18
C THR A 208 6.90 -12.62 -2.63
N PRO A 209 6.90 -11.39 -3.15
CA PRO A 209 7.73 -10.30 -2.62
C PRO A 209 7.50 -10.11 -1.12
N THR A 210 8.57 -9.89 -0.37
CA THR A 210 8.52 -9.67 1.08
C THR A 210 9.02 -8.28 1.44
N THR A 211 8.67 -7.82 2.63
CA THR A 211 9.20 -6.57 3.21
C THR A 211 10.42 -6.81 4.10
N SER A 212 11.00 -8.02 4.06
CA SER A 212 12.12 -8.45 4.89
C SER A 212 13.45 -8.38 4.13
N ASP A 213 14.57 -8.34 4.86
CA ASP A 213 15.92 -8.33 4.28
C ASP A 213 16.19 -9.53 3.36
N ALA A 214 15.51 -10.66 3.59
CA ALA A 214 15.50 -11.79 2.66
C ALA A 214 14.44 -11.59 1.56
N SER A 215 14.91 -11.51 0.31
CA SER A 215 14.08 -11.47 -0.91
C SER A 215 13.12 -12.66 -0.93
N GLY A 216 11.82 -12.37 -0.99
CA GLY A 216 10.78 -13.38 -1.19
C GLY A 216 10.68 -13.82 -2.65
N CYS A 217 11.28 -13.06 -3.56
CA CYS A 217 11.49 -13.43 -4.95
C CYS A 217 12.79 -14.24 -5.09
N ILE A 218 12.66 -15.49 -5.54
CA ILE A 218 13.74 -16.45 -5.70
C ILE A 218 14.07 -16.58 -7.18
N ALA A 219 15.36 -16.48 -7.52
CA ALA A 219 15.80 -16.65 -8.90
C ALA A 219 15.42 -18.05 -9.42
N CYS A 220 14.92 -18.12 -10.65
CA CYS A 220 14.73 -19.37 -11.34
C CYS A 220 16.07 -20.13 -11.46
N PRO A 221 16.05 -21.48 -11.43
CA PRO A 221 17.25 -22.29 -11.63
C PRO A 221 18.03 -21.90 -12.89
N THR A 222 19.36 -22.05 -12.86
CA THR A 222 20.22 -21.72 -14.00
C THR A 222 19.70 -22.34 -15.29
N GLY A 223 19.57 -21.52 -16.34
CA GLY A 223 19.08 -21.96 -17.64
C GLY A 223 17.56 -21.97 -17.79
N THR A 224 16.81 -21.54 -16.78
CA THR A 224 15.35 -21.40 -16.84
C THR A 224 14.91 -19.95 -16.73
N ILE A 225 13.73 -19.65 -17.26
CA ILE A 225 13.10 -18.33 -17.25
C ILE A 225 11.68 -18.42 -16.72
N SER A 226 11.16 -17.32 -16.20
CA SER A 226 9.77 -17.20 -15.77
C SER A 226 9.21 -15.84 -16.21
N ALA A 227 7.91 -15.80 -16.44
CA ALA A 227 7.22 -14.53 -16.60
C ALA A 227 7.23 -13.75 -15.26
N ALA A 228 7.20 -12.42 -15.35
CA ALA A 228 7.00 -11.57 -14.17
C ALA A 228 5.70 -11.95 -13.44
N GLY A 229 5.73 -11.91 -12.11
CA GLY A 229 4.62 -12.32 -11.25
C GLY A 229 4.44 -13.83 -11.08
N SER A 230 5.40 -14.64 -11.53
CA SER A 230 5.43 -16.07 -11.21
C SER A 230 5.51 -16.30 -9.69
N THR A 231 4.67 -17.18 -9.14
CA THR A 231 4.60 -17.41 -7.69
C THR A 231 5.21 -18.74 -7.25
N THR A 232 5.48 -19.65 -8.19
CA THR A 232 5.94 -21.00 -7.89
C THR A 232 7.14 -21.38 -8.74
N LYS A 233 7.99 -22.26 -8.19
CA LYS A 233 9.15 -22.84 -8.90
C LYS A 233 8.76 -23.53 -10.21
N TYR A 234 7.55 -24.09 -10.28
CA TYR A 234 7.02 -24.76 -11.48
C TYR A 234 6.70 -23.78 -12.63
N SER A 235 6.72 -22.47 -12.36
CA SER A 235 6.57 -21.44 -13.40
C SER A 235 7.89 -21.18 -14.14
N CYS A 236 9.02 -21.69 -13.64
CA CYS A 236 10.29 -21.64 -14.35
C CYS A 236 10.28 -22.67 -15.49
N THR A 237 10.57 -22.23 -16.69
CA THR A 237 10.54 -23.04 -17.92
C THR A 237 11.86 -22.92 -18.67
N CYS A 238 12.15 -23.89 -19.53
CA CYS A 238 13.32 -23.84 -20.40
C CYS A 238 13.04 -22.90 -21.58
N PRO A 239 13.96 -21.96 -21.89
CA PRO A 239 13.83 -21.10 -23.07
C PRO A 239 13.83 -21.89 -24.38
N ASP A 240 14.56 -23.00 -24.43
CA ASP A 240 14.65 -23.89 -25.58
C ASP A 240 13.37 -24.73 -25.72
N THR A 241 12.67 -24.58 -26.85
CA THR A 241 11.40 -25.27 -27.14
C THR A 241 11.55 -26.80 -27.21
N ASN A 242 12.76 -27.29 -27.47
CA ASN A 242 13.09 -28.71 -27.52
C ASN A 242 13.68 -29.24 -26.20
N ALA A 243 13.60 -28.45 -25.12
CA ALA A 243 14.02 -28.85 -23.79
C ALA A 243 12.85 -28.83 -22.79
N SER A 244 13.01 -29.59 -21.72
CA SER A 244 12.09 -29.64 -20.58
C SER A 244 12.88 -29.55 -19.27
N LEU A 245 12.21 -29.07 -18.23
CA LEU A 245 12.82 -28.94 -16.92
C LEU A 245 12.87 -30.30 -16.25
N ASN A 246 14.08 -30.79 -15.95
CA ASN A 246 14.25 -31.93 -15.06
C ASN A 246 14.28 -31.42 -13.61
N PHE A 247 13.42 -31.95 -12.75
CA PHE A 247 13.33 -31.62 -11.32
C PHE A 247 14.38 -32.29 -10.45
N ALA A 248 15.52 -32.68 -11.03
CA ALA A 248 16.73 -33.04 -10.28
C ALA A 248 17.13 -31.90 -9.31
N ILE A 249 18.03 -32.20 -8.37
CA ILE A 249 18.55 -31.23 -7.41
C ILE A 249 20.04 -30.99 -7.76
N PRO A 250 20.41 -29.85 -8.38
CA PRO A 250 19.56 -28.72 -8.79
C PRO A 250 18.78 -28.98 -10.10
N PRO A 251 17.66 -28.26 -10.35
CA PRO A 251 16.88 -28.41 -11.57
C PRO A 251 17.70 -27.93 -12.77
N VAL A 252 17.65 -28.70 -13.85
CA VAL A 252 18.39 -28.39 -15.08
C VAL A 252 17.50 -28.59 -16.30
N CYS A 253 17.67 -27.73 -17.29
CA CYS A 253 17.06 -27.95 -18.60
C CYS A 253 17.73 -29.14 -19.30
N GLN A 254 16.91 -30.00 -19.87
CA GLN A 254 17.36 -31.19 -20.59
C GLN A 254 16.61 -31.30 -21.91
N CYS A 255 17.32 -31.70 -22.98
CA CYS A 255 16.66 -31.95 -24.25
C CYS A 255 15.56 -33.01 -24.10
N ASN A 256 14.42 -32.76 -24.76
CA ASN A 256 13.29 -33.67 -24.82
C ASN A 256 13.70 -35.00 -25.48
N PRO A 257 12.91 -36.07 -25.30
CA PRO A 257 13.12 -37.33 -26.03
C PRO A 257 13.27 -37.09 -27.53
N ASN A 258 14.19 -37.82 -28.17
CA ASN A 258 14.57 -37.68 -29.59
C ASN A 258 15.40 -36.43 -29.94
N PHE A 259 15.83 -35.66 -28.95
CA PHE A 259 16.78 -34.57 -29.12
C PHE A 259 18.05 -34.81 -28.30
N TYR A 260 19.18 -34.26 -28.76
CA TYR A 260 20.45 -34.28 -28.04
C TYR A 260 21.15 -32.92 -28.07
N GLY A 261 21.99 -32.64 -27.08
CA GLY A 261 22.79 -31.42 -26.99
C GLY A 261 22.64 -30.73 -25.64
N ILE A 262 23.06 -29.46 -25.58
CA ILE A 262 23.00 -28.64 -24.36
C ILE A 262 21.99 -27.52 -24.63
N PRO A 263 20.84 -27.47 -23.93
CA PRO A 263 19.86 -26.40 -24.10
C PRO A 263 20.49 -25.02 -23.94
N THR A 264 20.20 -24.10 -24.86
CA THR A 264 20.70 -22.71 -24.74
C THR A 264 19.69 -21.82 -24.03
N THR A 265 20.19 -20.68 -23.55
CA THR A 265 19.37 -19.63 -22.92
C THR A 265 18.88 -18.57 -23.91
N SER A 266 19.25 -18.65 -25.20
CA SER A 266 19.08 -17.57 -26.18
C SER A 266 18.08 -17.85 -27.30
N GLY A 267 17.25 -18.89 -27.17
CA GLY A 267 16.19 -19.21 -28.14
C GLY A 267 16.65 -19.91 -29.42
N ALA A 268 17.96 -20.00 -29.69
CA ALA A 268 18.49 -20.95 -30.67
C ALA A 268 18.50 -22.35 -30.03
N SER A 269 17.86 -23.33 -30.66
CA SER A 269 17.78 -24.67 -30.06
C SER A 269 19.18 -25.28 -29.94
N GLY A 270 19.62 -25.46 -28.70
CA GLY A 270 20.84 -26.24 -28.38
C GLY A 270 20.58 -27.75 -28.41
N CYS A 271 19.30 -28.11 -28.56
CA CYS A 271 18.82 -29.47 -28.73
C CYS A 271 18.60 -29.79 -30.21
N THR A 272 19.45 -30.66 -30.75
CA THR A 272 19.38 -31.14 -32.13
C THR A 272 18.49 -32.37 -32.22
N ILE A 273 17.58 -32.41 -33.19
CA ILE A 273 16.73 -33.58 -33.44
C ILE A 273 17.57 -34.76 -33.93
N CYS A 274 17.23 -35.97 -33.49
CA CYS A 274 17.83 -37.18 -34.04
C CYS A 274 17.44 -37.37 -35.52
N PRO A 275 18.33 -37.95 -36.34
CA PRO A 275 17.99 -38.36 -37.69
C PRO A 275 16.79 -39.32 -37.73
N LEU A 276 16.08 -39.35 -38.86
CA LEU A 276 14.94 -40.25 -39.09
C LEU A 276 15.29 -41.70 -38.72
N GLY A 277 14.42 -42.32 -37.91
CA GLY A 277 14.58 -43.70 -37.43
C GLY A 277 15.47 -43.86 -36.20
N GLN A 278 15.99 -42.77 -35.64
CA GLN A 278 16.79 -42.81 -34.42
C GLN A 278 16.09 -42.11 -33.25
N THR A 279 16.34 -42.59 -32.04
CA THR A 279 15.83 -41.99 -30.79
C THR A 279 16.98 -41.73 -29.83
N ALA A 280 16.79 -40.72 -28.98
CA ALA A 280 17.67 -40.40 -27.87
C ALA A 280 16.84 -40.30 -26.59
N PRO A 281 17.33 -40.82 -25.45
CA PRO A 281 16.72 -40.56 -24.15
C PRO A 281 16.68 -39.06 -23.83
N ALA A 282 15.72 -38.63 -23.00
CA ALA A 282 15.72 -37.26 -22.50
C ALA A 282 17.04 -36.95 -21.75
N GLY A 283 17.55 -35.72 -21.90
CA GLY A 283 18.80 -35.28 -21.28
C GLY A 283 20.09 -35.75 -21.95
N SER A 284 20.01 -36.28 -23.17
CA SER A 284 21.19 -36.66 -23.95
C SER A 284 22.04 -35.43 -24.32
N VAL A 285 23.28 -35.33 -23.82
CA VAL A 285 24.16 -34.16 -24.07
C VAL A 285 25.08 -34.29 -25.29
N ILE A 286 25.26 -35.51 -25.79
CA ILE A 286 26.07 -35.85 -26.98
C ILE A 286 25.20 -36.59 -27.99
N ASN A 287 25.65 -36.68 -29.25
CA ASN A 287 24.94 -37.44 -30.27
C ASN A 287 24.95 -38.94 -29.94
N ILE A 288 23.91 -39.38 -29.23
CA ILE A 288 23.64 -40.78 -28.88
C ILE A 288 22.37 -41.29 -29.55
N CYS A 289 22.01 -40.70 -30.68
CA CYS A 289 20.90 -41.16 -31.48
C CYS A 289 21.18 -42.61 -31.91
N LYS A 290 20.34 -43.53 -31.45
CA LYS A 290 20.41 -44.95 -31.79
C LYS A 290 19.21 -45.31 -32.63
N VAL A 291 19.39 -46.21 -33.60
CA VAL A 291 18.28 -46.77 -34.36
C VAL A 291 17.26 -47.30 -33.36
N ALA A 292 16.02 -46.83 -33.46
CA ALA A 292 14.94 -47.39 -32.66
C ALA A 292 14.85 -48.86 -33.05
N LEU A 293 15.38 -49.74 -32.20
CA LEU A 293 15.00 -51.14 -32.25
C LEU A 293 13.52 -51.12 -32.00
N VAL A 294 12.75 -51.21 -33.08
CA VAL A 294 11.38 -51.70 -33.02
C VAL A 294 11.50 -53.08 -32.43
N SER A 295 11.54 -53.16 -31.10
CA SER A 295 11.19 -54.34 -30.34
C SER A 295 9.73 -54.56 -30.70
N SER A 296 9.58 -55.24 -31.83
CA SER A 296 8.35 -55.69 -32.40
C SER A 296 7.73 -56.57 -31.31
N THR A 297 6.93 -55.97 -30.45
CA THR A 297 6.01 -56.65 -29.54
C THR A 297 5.06 -57.57 -30.34
N TYR A 298 4.94 -57.32 -31.65
CA TYR A 298 4.40 -58.24 -32.62
C TYR A 298 5.11 -59.60 -32.66
N ILE A 299 6.45 -59.68 -32.57
CA ILE A 299 7.17 -60.97 -32.58
C ILE A 299 6.87 -61.79 -31.32
N LEU A 300 6.76 -61.15 -30.14
CA LEU A 300 6.38 -61.86 -28.91
C LEU A 300 4.94 -62.41 -28.98
N SER A 301 4.00 -61.65 -29.54
CA SER A 301 2.61 -62.12 -29.70
C SER A 301 2.49 -63.31 -30.67
N VAL A 302 3.30 -63.34 -31.74
CA VAL A 302 3.29 -64.42 -32.72
C VAL A 302 4.02 -65.66 -32.19
N VAL A 303 5.12 -65.50 -31.43
CA VAL A 303 5.81 -66.63 -30.78
C VAL A 303 4.93 -67.29 -29.72
N SER A 304 4.21 -66.50 -28.90
CA SER A 304 3.22 -67.05 -27.96
C SER A 304 2.05 -67.73 -28.66
N LEU A 305 1.55 -67.20 -29.79
CA LEU A 305 0.52 -67.88 -30.59
C LEU A 305 1.04 -69.21 -31.18
N ILE A 306 2.28 -69.26 -31.66
CA ILE A 306 2.89 -70.48 -32.19
C ILE A 306 3.07 -71.53 -31.09
N GLN A 307 3.46 -71.14 -29.87
CA GLN A 307 3.53 -72.07 -28.73
C GLN A 307 2.15 -72.63 -28.33
N ILE A 308 1.10 -71.80 -28.33
CA ILE A 308 -0.28 -72.25 -28.05
C ILE A 308 -0.78 -73.23 -29.13
N ILE A 309 -0.42 -73.03 -30.41
CA ILE A 309 -0.78 -73.95 -31.50
C ILE A 309 0.00 -75.27 -31.43
N GLN A 310 1.26 -75.26 -30.98
CA GLN A 310 2.07 -76.47 -30.79
C GLN A 310 1.58 -77.34 -29.62
N GLU A 311 1.13 -76.72 -28.53
CA GLU A 311 0.52 -77.42 -27.38
C GLU A 311 -0.79 -78.11 -27.77
N LYS A 312 -1.69 -77.44 -28.50
CA LYS A 312 -2.97 -78.04 -28.95
C LYS A 312 -2.82 -79.20 -29.94
N LYS A 313 -1.66 -79.38 -30.59
CA LYS A 313 -1.39 -80.53 -31.46
C LYS A 313 -0.94 -81.78 -30.69
N LYS A 314 -0.38 -81.65 -29.48
CA LYS A 314 0.05 -82.81 -28.67
C LYS A 314 -1.10 -83.50 -27.94
N THR A 315 -2.21 -82.80 -27.69
CA THR A 315 -3.33 -83.33 -26.88
C THR A 315 -4.41 -84.07 -27.67
N LYS A 316 -4.22 -84.34 -28.97
CA LYS A 316 -5.24 -85.01 -29.82
C LYS A 316 -5.00 -86.49 -30.12
N VAL A 317 -4.04 -87.13 -29.44
CA VAL A 317 -3.75 -88.58 -29.61
C VAL A 317 -3.71 -89.26 -28.24
N ASN A 318 -4.84 -89.30 -27.55
CA ASN A 318 -5.22 -90.40 -26.65
C ASN A 318 -6.46 -89.98 -25.86
N GLU A 319 -7.63 -90.39 -26.33
CA GLU A 319 -8.71 -90.68 -25.41
C GLU A 319 -9.54 -91.87 -25.93
N PRO A 320 -9.76 -92.90 -25.08
CA PRO A 320 -10.47 -94.11 -25.45
C PRO A 320 -12.00 -93.95 -25.41
N VAL A 321 -12.62 -94.95 -26.04
CA VAL A 321 -14.02 -95.13 -26.44
C VAL A 321 -14.95 -95.47 -25.25
N ARG A 322 -16.10 -94.75 -25.16
CA ARG A 322 -17.47 -95.10 -24.63
C ARG A 322 -17.60 -95.56 -23.15
N ASP A 323 -18.69 -95.32 -22.41
CA ASP A 323 -20.15 -95.54 -22.60
C ASP A 323 -21.00 -94.41 -21.94
N ALA A 324 -22.03 -93.86 -22.59
CA ALA A 324 -23.48 -94.19 -22.57
C ALA A 324 -24.29 -93.55 -21.40
N ASP A 325 -25.01 -92.46 -21.72
CA ASP A 325 -26.45 -92.19 -21.41
C ASP A 325 -26.75 -90.66 -21.32
N ASP A 326 -27.24 -90.11 -22.44
CA ASP A 326 -28.30 -89.07 -22.70
C ASP A 326 -28.46 -87.76 -21.85
N PRO A 327 -29.16 -86.67 -22.30
CA PRO A 327 -29.49 -86.20 -23.66
C PRO A 327 -29.08 -84.74 -24.00
N GLN A 328 -29.01 -84.50 -25.31
CA GLN A 328 -29.31 -83.28 -26.08
C GLN A 328 -28.84 -81.88 -25.63
N ILE A 329 -27.90 -81.31 -26.41
CA ILE A 329 -28.01 -79.94 -26.94
C ILE A 329 -27.52 -79.93 -28.40
N ASP A 330 -28.39 -79.46 -29.29
CA ASP A 330 -28.19 -79.22 -30.73
C ASP A 330 -27.02 -78.26 -30.99
N LEU A 331 -26.06 -78.66 -31.83
CA LEU A 331 -25.01 -77.80 -32.37
C LEU A 331 -25.33 -77.51 -33.84
N ASN A 332 -25.63 -76.25 -34.12
CA ASN A 332 -25.87 -75.72 -35.45
C ASN A 332 -24.55 -75.50 -36.21
N GLU A 333 -24.60 -75.77 -37.52
CA GLU A 333 -23.50 -75.88 -38.48
C GLU A 333 -22.96 -74.51 -38.97
N ASP A 334 -22.07 -73.85 -38.22
CA ASP A 334 -21.40 -72.62 -38.73
C ASP A 334 -19.86 -72.61 -38.65
N ASN A 335 -19.20 -73.67 -38.16
CA ASN A 335 -17.77 -73.59 -37.84
C ASN A 335 -16.80 -74.26 -38.84
N GLN A 336 -17.25 -74.63 -40.04
CA GLN A 336 -16.39 -75.28 -41.05
C GLN A 336 -15.82 -74.30 -42.10
N VAL A 337 -16.30 -73.05 -42.18
CA VAL A 337 -15.84 -72.08 -43.20
C VAL A 337 -14.61 -71.27 -42.75
N ASP A 338 -14.33 -71.17 -41.44
CA ASP A 338 -13.22 -70.35 -40.93
C ASP A 338 -11.84 -71.05 -40.91
N GLN A 339 -11.82 -72.39 -40.95
CA GLN A 339 -10.56 -73.15 -40.98
C GLN A 339 -9.83 -73.02 -42.33
N LEU A 340 -10.55 -72.80 -43.44
CA LEU A 340 -9.93 -72.66 -44.77
C LEU A 340 -9.35 -71.25 -45.02
N LYS A 341 -9.84 -70.20 -44.34
CA LYS A 341 -9.25 -68.85 -44.44
C LYS A 341 -7.94 -68.71 -43.65
N GLN A 342 -7.78 -69.44 -42.54
CA GLN A 342 -6.55 -69.38 -41.74
C GLN A 342 -5.32 -70.00 -42.44
N VAL A 343 -5.51 -71.04 -43.27
CA VAL A 343 -4.40 -71.68 -43.99
C VAL A 343 -3.85 -70.78 -45.13
N ASN A 344 -4.70 -69.96 -45.76
CA ASN A 344 -4.27 -69.05 -46.83
C ASN A 344 -3.50 -67.83 -46.30
N LEU A 345 -3.79 -67.32 -45.09
CA LEU A 345 -3.00 -66.25 -44.49
C LEU A 345 -1.58 -66.71 -44.09
N LEU A 346 -1.45 -67.95 -43.63
CA LEU A 346 -0.16 -68.56 -43.24
C LEU A 346 0.80 -68.75 -44.42
N ASN A 347 0.28 -69.03 -45.63
CA ASN A 347 1.11 -69.11 -46.84
C ASN A 347 1.52 -67.71 -47.35
N SER A 348 0.72 -66.68 -47.12
CA SER A 348 1.07 -65.30 -47.50
C SER A 348 2.16 -64.70 -46.60
N LEU A 349 2.21 -65.10 -45.32
CA LEU A 349 3.25 -64.69 -44.36
C LEU A 349 4.61 -65.37 -44.59
N LYS A 350 4.63 -66.59 -45.17
CA LYS A 350 5.89 -67.27 -45.54
C LYS A 350 6.64 -66.56 -46.66
N TYR A 351 5.94 -65.93 -47.59
CA TYR A 351 6.58 -65.18 -48.68
C TYR A 351 7.24 -63.87 -48.22
N TYR A 352 6.74 -63.26 -47.14
CA TYR A 352 7.31 -62.02 -46.59
C TYR A 352 8.62 -62.25 -45.81
N PHE A 353 8.85 -63.47 -45.31
CA PHE A 353 10.07 -63.82 -44.57
C PHE A 353 11.27 -64.20 -45.46
N TYR A 354 11.10 -64.31 -46.78
CA TYR A 354 12.19 -64.61 -47.72
C TYR A 354 12.83 -63.36 -48.35
N PHE A 355 12.36 -62.15 -47.99
CA PHE A 355 12.82 -60.87 -48.56
C PHE A 355 13.34 -59.85 -47.52
N LEU A 356 13.56 -60.28 -46.27
CA LEU A 356 14.25 -59.54 -45.20
C LEU A 356 15.51 -60.32 -44.79
#